data_AF-A0A1A7YRP1-F1
#
_entry.id   AF-A0A1A7YRP1-F1
#
_cell.length_a   1.000
_cell.length_b   1.000
_cell.length_c   1.000
_cell.angle_alpha   90.00
_cell.angle_beta   90.00
_cell.angle_gamma   90.00
#
_symmetry.space_group_name_H-M   'P 1'
#
loop_
_entity.id
_entity.type
_entity.pdbx_description
1 polymer ?
#
loop_
_entity_poly.entity_id
_entity_poly.type
_entity_poly.pdbx_seq_one_letter_code
_entity_poly.pdbx_strand_id
1 'polypeptide(L)'
;RQFGAFLHWPDQVPPSKVVSSSLSLHRGLVRISDGWVQLASGQETPPGTVPSEEELLNQAVVVLSCASYRNQALHVFIRPALLASAIQAASSNKRQEVYNSFSFLWNMFSNEFILCPGAAVQDFEEACYLLVKSGALQINQQEILVTERGRRTLTFLANILEPFLEGYQMVCRFLCEEATEGLTEKQFVPAVRDFIIKHLLTGRLRYAEVLSSDLQKNALAALLRLGAVRKLKGGEEQGALKVNKVMVNSLEDTLGGKLPTQKALVARL
;
A
#
# COMPACT_ATOMS: atom_id res chain seq x y z
N ARG A 1 -7.28 -12.38 19.65
CA ARG A 1 -8.53 -12.93 19.06
C ARG A 1 -9.48 -11.86 18.51
N GLN A 2 -9.09 -10.57 18.43
CA GLN A 2 -10.03 -9.48 18.14
C GLN A 2 -10.33 -9.27 16.65
N PHE A 3 -9.44 -9.72 15.75
CA PHE A 3 -9.51 -9.50 14.28
C PHE A 3 -9.95 -10.75 13.48
N GLY A 4 -10.66 -11.69 14.09
CA GLY A 4 -11.26 -12.83 13.37
C GLY A 4 -10.31 -13.95 12.90
N ALA A 5 -8.99 -13.76 12.96
CA ALA A 5 -8.02 -14.80 12.64
C ALA A 5 -7.61 -15.65 13.85
N PHE A 6 -7.34 -16.93 13.60
CA PHE A 6 -6.81 -17.88 14.58
C PHE A 6 -5.36 -18.20 14.25
N LEU A 7 -4.47 -17.88 15.17
CA LEU A 7 -3.08 -18.32 15.10
C LEU A 7 -2.96 -19.60 15.92
N HIS A 8 -2.66 -20.71 15.25
CA HIS A 8 -2.37 -21.97 15.92
C HIS A 8 -0.97 -21.90 16.52
N TRP A 9 -0.89 -21.38 17.74
CA TRP A 9 0.36 -21.22 18.46
C TRP A 9 0.66 -22.44 19.34
N PRO A 10 1.89 -23.00 19.35
CA PRO A 10 2.23 -24.08 20.26
C PRO A 10 2.36 -23.55 21.69
N ASP A 11 1.41 -23.92 22.56
CA ASP A 11 1.28 -23.39 23.94
C ASP A 11 2.53 -23.59 24.82
N GLN A 12 3.32 -24.63 24.53
CA GLN A 12 4.48 -25.04 25.33
C GLN A 12 5.82 -24.48 24.81
N VAL A 13 5.80 -23.66 23.76
CA VAL A 13 7.03 -23.13 23.15
C VAL A 13 7.08 -21.60 23.29
N PRO A 14 8.18 -21.03 23.82
CA PRO A 14 8.32 -19.58 23.93
C PRO A 14 8.18 -18.87 22.57
N PRO A 15 7.53 -17.68 22.54
CA PRO A 15 7.40 -16.85 21.33
C PRO A 15 8.66 -16.72 20.49
N SER A 16 9.76 -16.38 21.13
CA SER A 16 11.07 -16.21 20.50
C SER A 16 11.58 -17.46 19.81
N LYS A 17 11.34 -18.65 20.38
CA LYS A 17 11.80 -19.93 19.83
C LYS A 17 11.00 -20.33 18.60
N VAL A 18 9.68 -20.11 18.61
CA VAL A 18 8.86 -20.35 17.41
C VAL A 18 9.30 -19.43 16.29
N VAL A 19 9.38 -18.12 16.55
CA VAL A 19 9.81 -17.13 15.55
C VAL A 19 11.20 -17.45 15.00
N SER A 20 12.19 -17.72 15.87
CA SER A 20 13.55 -18.03 15.40
C SER A 20 13.61 -19.31 14.60
N SER A 21 12.86 -20.35 14.98
CA SER A 21 12.78 -21.61 14.23
C SER A 21 12.17 -21.41 12.84
N SER A 22 11.09 -20.61 12.72
CA SER A 22 10.48 -20.29 11.44
C SER A 22 11.43 -19.48 10.54
N LEU A 23 12.07 -18.43 11.07
CA LEU A 23 13.03 -17.63 10.31
C LEU A 23 14.25 -18.45 9.88
N SER A 24 14.67 -19.45 10.67
CA SER A 24 15.80 -20.31 10.34
C SER A 24 15.59 -21.20 9.10
N LEU A 25 14.33 -21.36 8.64
CA LEU A 25 13.98 -22.02 7.38
C LEU A 25 14.23 -21.12 6.15
N HIS A 26 14.41 -19.82 6.36
CA HIS A 26 14.52 -18.80 5.30
C HIS A 26 15.87 -18.07 5.32
N ARG A 27 16.98 -18.81 5.51
CA ARG A 27 18.34 -18.26 5.63
C ARG A 27 18.82 -17.46 4.41
N GLY A 28 18.22 -17.72 3.25
CA GLY A 28 18.45 -16.95 2.03
C GLY A 28 17.76 -15.58 2.01
N LEU A 29 16.83 -15.32 2.93
CA LEU A 29 16.11 -14.06 3.04
C LEU A 29 16.47 -13.27 4.29
N VAL A 30 16.65 -13.97 5.41
CA VAL A 30 16.89 -13.36 6.72
C VAL A 30 17.90 -14.17 7.53
N ARG A 31 18.62 -13.47 8.40
CA ARG A 31 19.54 -14.04 9.38
C ARG A 31 19.23 -13.50 10.76
N ILE A 32 19.53 -14.29 11.79
CA ILE A 32 19.40 -13.86 13.17
C ILE A 32 20.82 -13.69 13.73
N SER A 33 21.17 -12.47 14.12
CA SER A 33 22.43 -12.15 14.80
C SER A 33 22.13 -11.27 16.01
N ASP A 34 22.71 -11.59 17.17
CA ASP A 34 22.62 -10.77 18.38
C ASP A 34 21.19 -10.43 18.83
N GLY A 35 20.23 -11.33 18.56
CA GLY A 35 18.82 -11.12 18.87
C GLY A 35 18.06 -10.26 17.85
N TRP A 36 18.72 -9.80 16.79
CA TRP A 36 18.15 -9.02 15.70
C TRP A 36 17.89 -9.88 14.47
N VAL A 37 16.83 -9.55 13.73
CA VAL A 37 16.57 -10.11 12.40
C VAL A 37 17.16 -9.14 11.38
N GLN A 38 18.11 -9.64 10.59
CA GLN A 38 18.76 -8.89 9.51
C GLN A 38 18.35 -9.50 8.17
N LEU A 39 18.23 -8.67 7.14
CA LEU A 39 18.07 -9.18 5.77
C LEU A 39 19.34 -9.93 5.37
N ALA A 40 19.19 -11.02 4.62
CA ALA A 40 20.30 -11.71 3.99
C ALA A 40 20.79 -10.90 2.78
N SER A 41 21.32 -9.71 3.02
CA SER A 41 21.92 -8.89 1.98
C SER A 41 23.28 -9.48 1.56
N GLY A 42 23.58 -9.40 0.27
CA GLY A 42 24.97 -9.39 -0.20
C GLY A 42 25.70 -8.17 0.36
N GLN A 43 27.04 -8.23 0.40
CA GLN A 43 28.00 -7.28 0.99
C GLN A 43 27.45 -5.91 1.41
N GLU A 44 27.67 -5.52 2.67
CA GLU A 44 27.38 -4.18 3.16
C GLU A 44 28.13 -3.15 2.30
N THR A 45 27.38 -2.32 1.58
CA THR A 45 27.96 -1.18 0.86
C THR A 45 28.55 -0.22 1.89
N PRO A 46 29.79 0.27 1.68
CA PRO A 46 30.41 1.22 2.59
C PRO A 46 29.52 2.46 2.80
N PRO A 47 29.50 3.04 4.02
CA PRO A 47 28.74 4.26 4.27
C PRO A 47 29.15 5.37 3.30
N GLY A 48 28.18 5.94 2.58
CA GLY A 48 28.39 7.04 1.63
C GLY A 48 28.60 6.61 0.17
N THR A 49 28.58 5.32 -0.14
CA THR A 49 28.57 4.82 -1.53
C THR A 49 27.13 4.62 -2.01
N VAL A 50 26.79 5.18 -3.18
CA VAL A 50 25.50 4.90 -3.84
C VAL A 50 25.52 3.45 -4.32
N PRO A 51 24.55 2.61 -3.93
CA PRO A 51 24.52 1.23 -4.39
C PRO A 51 24.36 1.20 -5.91
N SER A 52 24.97 0.21 -6.55
CA SER A 52 24.70 -0.08 -7.96
C SER A 52 23.25 -0.54 -8.14
N GLU A 53 22.73 -0.42 -9.36
CA GLU A 53 21.39 -0.92 -9.70
C GLU A 53 21.28 -2.43 -9.43
N GLU A 54 22.31 -3.21 -9.73
CA GLU A 54 22.34 -4.66 -9.48
C GLU A 54 22.24 -4.98 -7.98
N GLU A 55 23.01 -4.29 -7.13
CA GLU A 55 22.94 -4.46 -5.67
C GLU A 55 21.55 -4.11 -5.13
N LEU A 56 20.96 -3.01 -5.63
CA LEU A 56 19.62 -2.58 -5.26
C LEU A 56 18.56 -3.62 -5.64
N LEU A 57 18.64 -4.16 -6.85
CA LEU A 57 17.72 -5.19 -7.34
C LEU A 57 17.87 -6.48 -6.53
N ASN A 58 19.09 -6.90 -6.23
CA ASN A 58 19.35 -8.06 -5.38
C ASN A 58 18.75 -7.89 -3.98
N GLN A 59 18.88 -6.70 -3.38
CA GLN A 59 18.25 -6.39 -2.10
C GLN A 59 16.72 -6.37 -2.21
N ALA A 60 16.18 -5.79 -3.28
CA ALA A 60 14.74 -5.71 -3.52
C ALA A 60 14.11 -7.10 -3.65
N VAL A 61 14.79 -8.08 -4.27
CA VAL A 61 14.31 -9.48 -4.35
C VAL A 61 14.10 -10.06 -2.95
N VAL A 62 15.03 -9.82 -2.03
CA VAL A 62 14.92 -10.29 -0.63
C VAL A 62 13.74 -9.62 0.07
N VAL A 63 13.59 -8.30 -0.08
CA VAL A 63 12.49 -7.52 0.53
C VAL A 63 11.13 -7.95 -0.01
N LEU A 64 11.00 -8.09 -1.34
CA LEU A 64 9.76 -8.55 -1.99
C LEU A 64 9.41 -9.98 -1.58
N SER A 65 10.41 -10.85 -1.39
CA SER A 65 10.20 -12.20 -0.88
C SER A 65 9.64 -12.16 0.55
N CYS A 66 10.18 -11.31 1.43
CA CYS A 66 9.62 -11.09 2.76
C CYS A 66 8.20 -10.51 2.72
N ALA A 67 7.96 -9.55 1.81
CA ALA A 67 6.64 -8.95 1.62
C ALA A 67 5.59 -9.97 1.16
N SER A 68 5.99 -11.00 0.40
CA SER A 68 5.08 -12.09 0.01
C SER A 68 4.52 -12.85 1.24
N TYR A 69 5.32 -13.06 2.29
CA TYR A 69 4.84 -13.66 3.55
C TYR A 69 3.89 -12.72 4.29
N ARG A 70 4.19 -11.41 4.36
CA ARG A 70 3.27 -10.41 4.92
C ARG A 70 1.92 -10.46 4.20
N ASN A 71 1.93 -10.55 2.88
CA ASN A 71 0.73 -10.53 2.05
C ASN A 71 -0.19 -11.73 2.31
N GLN A 72 0.33 -12.87 2.78
CA GLN A 72 -0.51 -14.02 3.17
C GLN A 72 -1.42 -13.73 4.37
N ALA A 73 -0.97 -12.89 5.31
CA ALA A 73 -1.75 -12.49 6.48
C ALA A 73 -2.50 -11.15 6.29
N LEU A 74 -2.20 -10.43 5.22
CA LEU A 74 -2.67 -9.06 5.00
C LEU A 74 -4.19 -8.93 4.96
N HIS A 75 -4.88 -9.94 4.43
CA HIS A 75 -6.34 -9.99 4.36
C HIS A 75 -7.02 -9.87 5.75
N VAL A 76 -6.33 -10.25 6.83
CA VAL A 76 -6.83 -10.11 8.21
C VAL A 76 -6.87 -8.64 8.65
N PHE A 77 -5.94 -7.84 8.12
CA PHE A 77 -5.71 -6.47 8.57
C PHE A 77 -6.24 -5.42 7.60
N ILE A 78 -6.69 -5.81 6.40
CA ILE A 78 -6.92 -4.83 5.34
C ILE A 78 -7.99 -3.79 5.68
N ARG A 79 -9.16 -4.18 6.18
CA ARG A 79 -10.22 -3.21 6.54
C ARG A 79 -9.77 -2.27 7.67
N PRO A 80 -9.21 -2.78 8.80
CA PRO A 80 -8.62 -1.92 9.82
C PRO A 80 -7.48 -1.03 9.32
N ALA A 81 -6.64 -1.52 8.40
CA ALA A 81 -5.54 -0.77 7.81
C ALA A 81 -6.05 0.38 6.93
N LEU A 82 -7.04 0.12 6.08
CA LEU A 82 -7.72 1.16 5.30
C LEU A 82 -8.32 2.24 6.19
N LEU A 83 -8.97 1.85 7.31
CA LEU A 83 -9.52 2.81 8.27
C LEU A 83 -8.42 3.60 8.99
N ALA A 84 -7.33 2.96 9.40
CA ALA A 84 -6.21 3.64 10.03
C ALA A 84 -5.56 4.67 9.09
N SER A 85 -5.32 4.31 7.82
CA SER A 85 -4.83 5.23 6.79
C SER A 85 -5.82 6.34 6.47
N ALA A 86 -7.12 6.04 6.42
CA ALA A 86 -8.17 7.03 6.20
C ALA A 86 -8.24 8.07 7.32
N ILE A 87 -8.09 7.66 8.58
CA ILE A 87 -8.04 8.57 9.74
C ILE A 87 -6.82 9.49 9.63
N GLN A 88 -5.66 8.98 9.19
CA GLN A 88 -4.46 9.81 9.02
C GLN A 88 -4.57 10.80 7.85
N ALA A 89 -5.29 10.42 6.78
CA ALA A 89 -5.49 11.26 5.61
C ALA A 89 -6.67 12.25 5.73
N ALA A 90 -7.61 12.01 6.64
CA ALA A 90 -8.79 12.84 6.80
C ALA A 90 -8.45 14.24 7.35
N SER A 91 -9.14 15.26 6.85
CA SER A 91 -9.00 16.65 7.29
C SER A 91 -9.56 16.91 8.70
N SER A 92 -10.38 15.99 9.21
CA SER A 92 -10.96 16.04 10.55
C SER A 92 -11.31 14.65 11.07
N ASN A 93 -11.63 14.56 12.35
CA ASN A 93 -12.13 13.37 13.02
C ASN A 93 -13.61 13.06 12.71
N LYS A 94 -14.30 13.88 11.91
CA LYS A 94 -15.71 13.66 11.56
C LYS A 94 -15.85 12.33 10.84
N ARG A 95 -16.77 11.49 11.30
CA ARG A 95 -17.04 10.15 10.75
C ARG A 95 -17.25 10.17 9.23
N GLN A 96 -17.97 11.17 8.72
CA GLN A 96 -18.21 11.32 7.29
C GLN A 96 -16.93 11.61 6.50
N GLU A 97 -16.05 12.47 7.00
CA GLU A 97 -14.77 12.78 6.34
C GLU A 97 -13.84 11.56 6.34
N VAL A 98 -13.77 10.85 7.47
CA VAL A 98 -13.02 9.58 7.55
C VAL A 98 -13.60 8.53 6.61
N TYR A 99 -14.92 8.42 6.51
CA TYR A 99 -15.58 7.51 5.57
C TYR A 99 -15.28 7.87 4.11
N ASN A 100 -15.24 9.16 3.76
CA ASN A 100 -14.88 9.60 2.40
C ASN A 100 -13.44 9.18 2.06
N SER A 101 -12.48 9.40 2.97
CA SER A 101 -11.09 8.94 2.81
C SER A 101 -11.01 7.42 2.72
N PHE A 102 -11.74 6.69 3.57
CA PHE A 102 -11.80 5.24 3.55
C PHE A 102 -12.34 4.72 2.22
N SER A 103 -13.48 5.27 1.77
CA SER A 103 -14.12 4.88 0.53
C SER A 103 -13.23 5.18 -0.68
N PHE A 104 -12.45 6.26 -0.65
CA PHE A 104 -11.44 6.54 -1.66
C PHE A 104 -10.37 5.45 -1.69
N LEU A 105 -9.73 5.15 -0.56
CA LEU A 105 -8.68 4.13 -0.48
C LEU A 105 -9.20 2.73 -0.86
N TRP A 106 -10.37 2.37 -0.33
CA TRP A 106 -11.07 1.13 -0.65
C TRP A 106 -11.30 0.99 -2.15
N ASN A 107 -11.76 2.07 -2.78
CA ASN A 107 -11.98 2.10 -4.22
C ASN A 107 -10.66 2.06 -4.98
N MET A 108 -9.62 2.81 -4.57
CA MET A 108 -8.33 2.83 -5.25
C MET A 108 -7.66 1.45 -5.24
N PHE A 109 -7.73 0.74 -4.11
CA PHE A 109 -7.07 -0.56 -3.91
C PHE A 109 -7.96 -1.77 -4.25
N SER A 110 -9.11 -1.60 -4.91
CA SER A 110 -9.99 -2.73 -5.26
C SER A 110 -9.36 -3.76 -6.21
N ASN A 111 -8.27 -3.39 -6.92
CA ASN A 111 -7.48 -4.30 -7.74
C ASN A 111 -6.31 -4.95 -6.97
N GLU A 112 -5.97 -4.43 -5.79
CA GLU A 112 -4.85 -4.88 -4.96
C GLU A 112 -5.31 -5.89 -3.89
N PHE A 113 -6.49 -5.64 -3.31
CA PHE A 113 -7.03 -6.45 -2.22
C PHE A 113 -8.38 -7.06 -2.60
N ILE A 114 -8.71 -8.17 -1.95
CA ILE A 114 -10.01 -8.84 -2.11
C ILE A 114 -11.05 -8.02 -1.35
N LEU A 115 -11.69 -7.09 -2.05
CA LEU A 115 -12.76 -6.23 -1.55
C LEU A 115 -14.05 -6.50 -2.35
N CYS A 116 -15.12 -6.88 -1.66
CA CYS A 116 -16.37 -7.25 -2.33
C CYS A 116 -17.05 -6.00 -2.95
N PRO A 117 -17.41 -6.01 -4.25
CA PRO A 117 -18.09 -4.88 -4.87
C PRO A 117 -19.34 -4.45 -4.09
N GLY A 118 -19.47 -3.15 -3.81
CA GLY A 118 -20.60 -2.59 -3.06
C GLY A 118 -20.52 -2.74 -1.54
N ALA A 119 -19.48 -3.38 -1.00
CA ALA A 119 -19.35 -3.62 0.44
C ALA A 119 -18.64 -2.49 1.22
N ALA A 120 -18.32 -1.34 0.60
CA ALA A 120 -17.52 -0.28 1.23
C ALA A 120 -18.09 0.21 2.60
N VAL A 121 -19.41 0.39 2.70
CA VAL A 121 -20.06 0.75 3.98
C VAL A 121 -19.90 -0.36 5.01
N GLN A 122 -20.15 -1.62 4.62
CA GLN A 122 -20.02 -2.76 5.51
C GLN A 122 -18.58 -2.95 6.00
N ASP A 123 -17.61 -2.84 5.09
CA ASP A 123 -16.18 -2.95 5.41
C ASP A 123 -15.72 -1.82 6.35
N PHE A 124 -16.27 -0.61 6.17
CA PHE A 124 -16.02 0.51 7.07
C PHE A 124 -16.59 0.28 8.47
N GLU A 125 -17.84 -0.17 8.57
CA GLU A 125 -18.49 -0.48 9.85
C GLU A 125 -17.76 -1.63 10.57
N GLU A 126 -17.35 -2.67 9.83
CA GLU A 126 -16.57 -3.78 10.38
C GLU A 126 -15.22 -3.30 10.91
N ALA A 127 -14.49 -2.48 10.14
CA ALA A 127 -13.22 -1.90 10.58
C ALA A 127 -13.39 -1.05 11.85
N CYS A 128 -14.44 -0.21 11.91
CA CYS A 128 -14.80 0.58 13.08
C CYS A 128 -15.06 -0.32 14.29
N TYR A 129 -15.89 -1.35 14.13
CA TYR A 129 -16.21 -2.31 15.19
C TYR A 129 -14.95 -3.02 15.72
N LEU A 130 -14.08 -3.51 14.84
CA LEU A 130 -12.85 -4.20 15.22
C LEU A 130 -11.91 -3.30 16.03
N LEU A 131 -11.76 -2.04 15.62
CA LEU A 131 -10.89 -1.08 16.30
C LEU A 131 -11.48 -0.52 17.60
N VAL A 132 -12.81 -0.39 17.71
CA VAL A 132 -13.46 -0.08 18.98
C VAL A 132 -13.32 -1.26 19.95
N LYS A 133 -13.56 -2.48 19.48
CA LYS A 133 -13.46 -3.70 20.29
C LYS A 133 -12.03 -3.97 20.80
N SER A 134 -11.01 -3.56 20.05
CA SER A 134 -9.62 -3.62 20.49
C SER A 134 -9.24 -2.49 21.45
N GLY A 135 -10.12 -1.51 21.66
CA GLY A 135 -9.87 -0.31 22.45
C GLY A 135 -9.01 0.73 21.73
N ALA A 136 -8.76 0.56 20.43
CA ALA A 136 -7.96 1.49 19.65
C ALA A 136 -8.72 2.77 19.27
N LEU A 137 -10.04 2.67 19.10
CA LEU A 137 -10.92 3.79 18.80
C LEU A 137 -12.02 3.97 19.85
N GLN A 138 -12.49 5.20 19.95
CA GLN A 138 -13.77 5.57 20.54
C GLN A 138 -14.59 6.28 19.46
N ILE A 139 -15.83 5.86 19.27
CA ILE A 139 -16.70 6.42 18.24
C ILE A 139 -17.93 7.00 18.94
N ASN A 140 -18.16 8.29 18.73
CA ASN A 140 -19.41 8.95 19.11
C ASN A 140 -20.30 9.09 17.86
N GLN A 141 -21.47 9.74 17.98
CA GLN A 141 -22.42 9.83 16.86
C GLN A 141 -21.86 10.49 15.59
N GLN A 142 -20.85 11.36 15.69
CA GLN A 142 -20.36 12.15 14.57
C GLN A 142 -18.84 12.09 14.36
N GLU A 143 -18.08 11.54 15.30
CA GLU A 143 -16.62 11.58 15.31
C GLU A 143 -16.00 10.23 15.66
N ILE A 144 -14.80 10.02 15.12
CA ILE A 144 -13.93 8.89 15.39
C ILE A 144 -12.69 9.42 16.11
N LEU A 145 -12.52 9.01 17.36
CA LEU A 145 -11.42 9.44 18.23
C LEU A 145 -10.44 8.29 18.44
N VAL A 146 -9.15 8.58 18.29
CA VAL A 146 -8.07 7.63 18.56
C VAL A 146 -7.75 7.65 20.05
N THR A 147 -7.74 6.49 20.69
CA THR A 147 -7.32 6.41 22.11
C THR A 147 -5.81 6.46 22.22
N GLU A 148 -5.27 6.87 23.38
CA GLU A 148 -3.82 6.89 23.59
C GLU A 148 -3.17 5.50 23.38
N ARG A 149 -3.85 4.44 23.85
CA ARG A 149 -3.39 3.06 23.65
C ARG A 149 -3.53 2.60 22.19
N GLY A 150 -4.52 3.15 21.47
CA GLY A 150 -4.81 2.85 20.08
C GLY A 150 -3.82 3.44 19.08
N ARG A 151 -3.09 4.50 19.45
CA ARG A 151 -2.13 5.17 18.56
C ARG A 151 -1.12 4.21 17.95
N ARG A 152 -0.52 3.32 18.75
CA ARG A 152 0.44 2.32 18.26
C ARG A 152 -0.20 1.32 17.29
N THR A 153 -1.43 0.89 17.58
CA THR A 153 -2.18 -0.03 16.70
C THR A 153 -2.50 0.64 15.37
N LEU A 154 -2.96 1.89 15.37
CA LEU A 154 -3.25 2.62 14.13
C LEU A 154 -1.98 2.90 13.33
N THR A 155 -0.87 3.28 13.97
CA THR A 155 0.42 3.43 13.27
C THR A 155 0.84 2.12 12.62
N PHE A 156 0.79 1.00 13.36
CA PHE A 156 1.11 -0.31 12.79
C PHE A 156 0.22 -0.63 11.58
N LEU A 157 -1.09 -0.44 11.71
CA LEU A 157 -2.06 -0.71 10.64
C LEU A 157 -1.88 0.20 9.43
N ALA A 158 -1.58 1.48 9.61
CA ALA A 158 -1.31 2.40 8.51
C ALA A 158 0.02 2.05 7.79
N ASN A 159 1.05 1.68 8.55
CA ASN A 159 2.35 1.28 8.00
C ASN A 159 2.27 0.00 7.15
N ILE A 160 1.28 -0.85 7.39
CA ILE A 160 1.01 -2.00 6.51
C ILE A 160 0.65 -1.55 5.09
N LEU A 161 -0.05 -0.42 4.94
CA LEU A 161 -0.49 0.11 3.65
C LEU A 161 0.51 1.07 2.99
N GLU A 162 1.46 1.62 3.74
CA GLU A 162 2.43 2.60 3.21
C GLU A 162 3.16 2.15 1.93
N PRO A 163 3.64 0.90 1.78
CA PRO A 163 4.30 0.47 0.54
C PRO A 163 3.38 0.54 -0.69
N PHE A 164 2.09 0.25 -0.50
CA PHE A 164 1.09 0.29 -1.57
C PHE A 164 0.74 1.74 -1.94
N LEU A 165 0.59 2.62 -0.93
CA LEU A 165 0.38 4.05 -1.13
C LEU A 165 1.56 4.67 -1.90
N GLU A 166 2.80 4.45 -1.45
CA GLU A 166 4.00 4.98 -2.08
C GLU A 166 4.15 4.46 -3.53
N GLY A 167 3.87 3.17 -3.76
CA GLY A 167 3.92 2.60 -5.10
C GLY A 167 2.86 3.15 -6.06
N TYR A 168 1.62 3.33 -5.59
CA TYR A 168 0.56 3.95 -6.40
C TYR A 168 0.85 5.42 -6.70
N GLN A 169 1.42 6.16 -5.75
CA GLN A 169 1.88 7.53 -5.98
C GLN A 169 2.99 7.59 -7.03
N MET A 170 3.97 6.68 -6.96
CA MET A 170 5.06 6.64 -7.95
C MET A 170 4.57 6.31 -9.37
N VAL A 171 3.57 5.45 -9.49
CA VAL A 171 2.91 5.21 -10.78
C VAL A 171 2.23 6.47 -11.31
N CYS A 172 1.54 7.23 -10.44
CA CYS A 172 0.92 8.49 -10.84
C CYS A 172 1.97 9.53 -11.31
N ARG A 173 3.06 9.70 -10.54
CA ARG A 173 4.17 10.60 -10.91
C ARG A 173 4.78 10.23 -12.24
N PHE A 174 5.10 8.94 -12.44
CA PHE A 174 5.62 8.45 -13.71
C PHE A 174 4.73 8.82 -14.90
N LEU A 175 3.42 8.60 -14.76
CA LEU A 175 2.44 8.92 -15.82
C LEU A 175 2.32 10.42 -16.11
N CYS A 176 2.64 11.28 -15.15
CA CYS A 176 2.62 12.73 -15.33
C CYS A 176 3.94 13.29 -15.88
N GLU A 177 5.08 12.74 -15.43
CA GLU A 177 6.42 13.27 -15.69
C GLU A 177 7.12 12.63 -16.88
N GLU A 178 7.14 11.29 -16.98
CA GLU A 178 7.96 10.56 -17.96
C GLU A 178 7.14 9.79 -19.02
N ALA A 179 5.85 9.56 -18.82
CA ALA A 179 5.04 8.85 -19.81
C ALA A 179 4.92 9.63 -21.14
N THR A 180 5.33 8.97 -22.23
CA THR A 180 5.21 9.48 -23.59
C THR A 180 3.82 9.23 -24.16
N GLU A 181 3.42 10.01 -25.18
CA GLU A 181 2.10 9.87 -25.83
C GLU A 181 1.88 8.48 -26.45
N GLY A 182 2.96 7.79 -26.82
CA GLY A 182 2.93 6.42 -27.37
C GLY A 182 3.05 5.30 -26.34
N LEU A 183 3.03 5.58 -25.03
CA LEU A 183 3.18 4.56 -23.99
C LEU A 183 2.09 3.48 -24.12
N THR A 184 2.49 2.22 -24.32
CA THR A 184 1.55 1.09 -24.37
C THR A 184 1.52 0.32 -23.05
N GLU A 185 0.45 -0.46 -22.80
CA GLU A 185 0.38 -1.37 -21.64
C GLU A 185 1.56 -2.35 -21.57
N LYS A 186 2.09 -2.79 -22.72
CA LYS A 186 3.24 -3.71 -22.77
C LYS A 186 4.53 -3.05 -22.28
N GLN A 187 4.69 -1.76 -22.56
CA GLN A 187 5.87 -0.98 -22.19
C GLN A 187 5.77 -0.38 -20.78
N PHE A 188 4.55 -0.29 -20.23
CA PHE A 188 4.29 0.36 -18.95
C PHE A 188 5.15 -0.18 -17.81
N VAL A 189 5.16 -1.49 -17.57
CA VAL A 189 5.89 -2.09 -16.43
C VAL A 189 7.41 -1.86 -16.52
N PRO A 190 8.08 -2.12 -17.65
CA PRO A 190 9.49 -1.75 -17.81
C PRO A 190 9.74 -0.26 -17.55
N ALA A 191 8.98 0.63 -18.18
CA ALA A 191 9.22 2.07 -18.10
C ALA A 191 9.01 2.64 -16.67
N VAL A 192 7.96 2.23 -15.97
CA VAL A 192 7.73 2.68 -14.59
C VAL A 192 8.77 2.10 -13.62
N ARG A 193 9.28 0.88 -13.90
CA ARG A 193 10.35 0.28 -13.09
C ARG A 193 11.65 1.08 -13.22
N ASP A 194 12.04 1.46 -14.43
CA ASP A 194 13.23 2.28 -14.66
C ASP A 194 13.12 3.62 -13.92
N PHE A 195 11.94 4.26 -13.97
CA PHE A 195 11.66 5.47 -13.21
C PHE A 195 11.80 5.29 -11.69
N ILE A 196 11.26 4.19 -11.17
CA ILE A 196 11.32 3.85 -9.74
C ILE A 196 12.75 3.56 -9.29
N ILE A 197 13.55 2.83 -10.09
CA ILE A 197 14.95 2.52 -9.79
C ILE A 197 15.75 3.81 -9.62
N LYS A 198 15.60 4.79 -10.53
CA LYS A 198 16.24 6.12 -10.38
C LYS A 198 15.90 6.78 -9.03
N HIS A 199 14.65 6.65 -8.57
CA HIS A 199 14.19 7.24 -7.31
C HIS A 199 14.69 6.47 -6.07
N LEU A 200 14.81 5.15 -6.16
CA LEU A 200 15.40 4.33 -5.09
C LEU A 200 16.90 4.59 -4.95
N LEU A 201 17.64 4.66 -6.07
CA LEU A 201 19.09 4.96 -6.08
C LEU A 201 19.42 6.35 -5.51
N THR A 202 18.49 7.31 -5.65
CA THR A 202 18.63 8.66 -5.06
C THR A 202 18.12 8.77 -3.63
N GLY A 203 17.68 7.65 -3.01
CA GLY A 203 17.20 7.61 -1.63
C GLY A 203 15.87 8.34 -1.41
N ARG A 204 15.10 8.60 -2.47
CA ARG A 204 13.81 9.33 -2.40
C ARG A 204 12.63 8.42 -2.03
N LEU A 205 12.84 7.11 -2.02
CA LEU A 205 11.84 6.09 -1.74
C LEU A 205 12.24 5.24 -0.55
N ARG A 206 11.23 4.81 0.21
CA ARG A 206 11.42 4.05 1.46
C ARG A 206 11.26 2.56 1.21
N TYR A 207 10.35 2.18 0.33
CA TYR A 207 9.93 0.80 0.16
C TYR A 207 10.42 0.24 -1.17
N ALA A 208 11.20 -0.84 -1.14
CA ALA A 208 11.59 -1.56 -2.36
C ALA A 208 10.39 -2.30 -2.99
N GLU A 209 9.31 -2.53 -2.22
CA GLU A 209 8.11 -3.19 -2.69
C GLU A 209 7.43 -2.51 -3.88
N VAL A 210 7.67 -1.22 -4.09
CA VAL A 210 7.17 -0.45 -5.24
C VAL A 210 7.69 -0.99 -6.59
N LEU A 211 8.77 -1.79 -6.60
CA LEU A 211 9.28 -2.51 -7.78
C LEU A 211 8.41 -3.69 -8.21
N SER A 212 7.43 -4.11 -7.38
CA SER A 212 6.51 -5.20 -7.69
C SER A 212 5.73 -4.92 -8.98
N SER A 213 5.84 -5.84 -9.95
CA SER A 213 5.09 -5.70 -11.20
C SER A 213 3.58 -5.82 -11.00
N ASP A 214 3.14 -6.58 -10.00
CA ASP A 214 1.72 -6.73 -9.70
C ASP A 214 1.16 -5.42 -9.12
N LEU A 215 1.89 -4.79 -8.19
CA LEU A 215 1.52 -3.47 -7.65
C LEU A 215 1.39 -2.45 -8.79
N GLN A 216 2.38 -2.38 -9.68
CA GLN A 216 2.39 -1.44 -10.80
C GLN A 216 1.19 -1.67 -11.74
N LYS A 217 0.90 -2.94 -12.07
CA LYS A 217 -0.26 -3.31 -12.90
C LYS A 217 -1.58 -3.01 -12.20
N ASN A 218 -1.68 -3.26 -10.90
CA ASN A 218 -2.87 -2.99 -10.09
C ASN A 218 -3.15 -1.49 -10.01
N ALA A 219 -2.11 -0.67 -9.86
CA ALA A 219 -2.21 0.79 -9.92
C ALA A 219 -2.71 1.26 -11.29
N LEU A 220 -2.14 0.75 -12.39
CA LEU A 220 -2.62 1.08 -13.73
C LEU A 220 -4.08 0.65 -13.94
N ALA A 221 -4.46 -0.55 -13.49
CA ALA A 221 -5.83 -1.05 -13.58
C ALA A 221 -6.81 -0.16 -12.80
N ALA A 222 -6.42 0.31 -11.61
CA ALA A 222 -7.19 1.27 -10.84
C ALA A 222 -7.36 2.60 -11.59
N LEU A 223 -6.27 3.15 -12.16
CA LEU A 223 -6.33 4.40 -12.93
C LEU A 223 -7.17 4.29 -14.20
N LEU A 224 -7.14 3.14 -14.89
CA LEU A 224 -8.01 2.84 -16.03
C LEU A 224 -9.49 2.80 -15.60
N ARG A 225 -9.78 2.11 -14.50
CA ARG A 225 -11.15 1.98 -13.96
C ARG A 225 -11.71 3.31 -13.48
N LEU A 226 -10.87 4.16 -12.90
CA LEU A 226 -11.23 5.51 -12.46
C LEU A 226 -11.27 6.54 -13.61
N GLY A 227 -10.90 6.13 -14.84
CA GLY A 227 -10.92 7.01 -16.02
C GLY A 227 -9.78 8.02 -16.09
N ALA A 228 -8.80 7.94 -15.18
CA ALA A 228 -7.61 8.79 -15.17
C ALA A 228 -6.64 8.41 -16.30
N VAL A 229 -6.67 7.15 -16.73
CA VAL A 229 -5.99 6.65 -17.93
C VAL A 229 -7.03 6.00 -18.84
N ARG A 230 -6.86 6.13 -20.16
CA ARG A 230 -7.73 5.47 -21.15
C ARG A 230 -6.89 4.76 -22.20
N LYS A 231 -7.32 3.57 -22.60
CA LYS A 231 -6.73 2.84 -23.73
C LYS A 231 -7.33 3.33 -25.04
N LEU A 232 -6.50 3.74 -25.99
CA LEU A 232 -6.93 4.12 -27.33
C LEU A 232 -7.29 2.87 -28.14
N LYS A 233 -8.45 2.91 -28.80
CA LYS A 233 -8.96 1.83 -29.66
C LYS A 233 -8.96 2.32 -31.12
N GLY A 234 -8.24 1.62 -31.99
CA GLY A 234 -8.15 1.90 -33.44
C GLY A 234 -7.12 2.97 -33.82
N GLY A 235 -6.63 2.93 -35.07
CA GLY A 235 -5.63 3.86 -35.63
C GLY A 235 -4.17 3.43 -35.41
N GLU A 236 -3.22 4.27 -35.82
CA GLU A 236 -1.76 4.04 -35.64
C GLU A 236 -1.36 3.96 -34.15
N GLU A 237 -2.14 4.55 -33.25
CA GLU A 237 -1.93 4.57 -31.79
C GLU A 237 -2.71 3.46 -31.04
N GLN A 238 -3.12 2.40 -31.73
CA GLN A 238 -3.90 1.33 -31.11
C GLN A 238 -3.15 0.70 -29.92
N GLY A 239 -3.77 0.75 -28.74
CA GLY A 239 -3.20 0.21 -27.50
C GLY A 239 -2.31 1.18 -26.71
N ALA A 240 -2.15 2.42 -27.18
CA ALA A 240 -1.53 3.48 -26.40
C ALA A 240 -2.42 3.92 -25.23
N LEU A 241 -1.77 4.39 -24.16
CA LEU A 241 -2.37 4.86 -22.93
C LEU A 241 -2.45 6.39 -22.94
N LYS A 242 -3.67 6.91 -23.04
CA LYS A 242 -3.94 8.34 -22.92
C LYS A 242 -4.13 8.71 -21.45
N VAL A 243 -3.22 9.53 -20.93
CA VAL A 243 -3.22 9.98 -19.53
C VAL A 243 -3.97 11.31 -19.37
N ASN A 244 -4.93 11.37 -18.45
CA ASN A 244 -5.50 12.62 -17.97
C ASN A 244 -4.66 13.14 -16.79
N LYS A 245 -3.61 13.93 -17.09
CA LYS A 245 -2.66 14.41 -16.08
C LYS A 245 -3.32 15.15 -14.90
N VAL A 246 -4.38 15.91 -15.15
CA VAL A 246 -5.13 16.62 -14.09
C VAL A 246 -5.75 15.63 -13.11
N MET A 247 -6.39 14.58 -13.63
CA MET A 247 -7.02 13.57 -12.79
C MET A 247 -5.97 12.71 -12.08
N VAL A 248 -4.88 12.33 -12.75
CA VAL A 248 -3.79 11.57 -12.15
C VAL A 248 -3.13 12.35 -11.01
N ASN A 249 -2.80 13.63 -11.21
CA ASN A 249 -2.26 14.48 -10.14
C ASN A 249 -3.23 14.58 -8.96
N SER A 250 -4.53 14.76 -9.22
CA SER A 250 -5.53 14.79 -8.15
C SER A 250 -5.58 13.48 -7.35
N LEU A 251 -5.46 12.33 -8.01
CA LEU A 251 -5.44 11.02 -7.34
C LEU A 251 -4.14 10.84 -6.53
N GLU A 252 -3.00 11.26 -7.08
CA GLU A 252 -1.71 11.24 -6.37
C GLU A 252 -1.73 12.09 -5.09
N ASP A 253 -2.26 13.31 -5.18
CA ASP A 253 -2.42 14.20 -4.05
C ASP A 253 -3.31 13.55 -2.98
N THR A 254 -4.44 12.95 -3.38
CA THR A 254 -5.34 12.25 -2.46
C THR A 254 -4.63 11.09 -1.74
N LEU A 255 -3.84 10.30 -2.47
CA LEU A 255 -3.03 9.22 -1.91
C LEU A 255 -1.97 9.72 -0.93
N GLY A 256 -1.47 10.94 -1.14
CA GLY A 256 -0.53 11.62 -0.23
C GLY A 256 -1.19 12.30 0.96
N GLY A 257 -2.49 12.09 1.19
CA GLY A 257 -3.24 12.73 2.28
C GLY A 257 -3.65 14.18 1.98
N LYS A 258 -3.45 14.67 0.75
CA LYS A 258 -3.99 15.96 0.30
C LYS A 258 -5.35 15.70 -0.36
N LEU A 259 -6.42 15.77 0.43
CA LEU A 259 -7.76 15.55 -0.09
C LEU A 259 -8.10 16.56 -1.22
N PRO A 260 -8.61 16.11 -2.38
CA PRO A 260 -9.06 16.99 -3.41
C PRO A 260 -10.35 17.65 -2.94
N THR A 261 -10.39 18.97 -3.02
CA THR A 261 -11.60 19.77 -2.80
C THR A 261 -12.60 19.53 -3.94
N GLN A 262 -13.31 18.41 -3.95
CA GLN A 262 -14.51 18.26 -4.78
C GLN A 262 -15.68 17.60 -4.05
N LYS A 263 -16.85 18.22 -4.25
CA LYS A 263 -18.14 17.92 -3.63
C LYS A 263 -18.55 16.46 -3.84
N ALA A 264 -18.91 15.80 -2.75
CA ALA A 264 -19.54 14.49 -2.76
C ALA A 264 -20.66 14.43 -3.81
N LEU A 265 -20.54 13.51 -4.76
CA LEU A 265 -21.68 13.04 -5.54
C LEU A 265 -22.60 12.34 -4.54
N VAL A 266 -23.67 13.04 -4.18
CA VAL A 266 -24.76 12.52 -3.34
C VAL A 266 -25.39 11.34 -4.09
N ALA A 267 -24.96 10.13 -3.72
CA ALA A 267 -25.78 8.95 -3.96
C ALA A 267 -26.99 9.08 -3.02
N ARG A 268 -28.16 9.31 -3.60
CA ARG A 268 -29.42 9.31 -2.86
C ARG A 268 -29.62 7.91 -2.26
N LEU A 269 -29.71 7.87 -0.93
CA LEU A 269 -30.29 6.77 -0.16
C LEU A 269 -31.78 6.63 -0.49
#